data_AF-A0A948FW10-F1
#
_entry.id   AF-A0A948FW10-F1
#
_cell.length_a   1.000
_cell.length_b   1.000
_cell.length_c   1.000
_cell.angle_alpha   90.00
_cell.angle_beta   90.00
_cell.angle_gamma   90.00
#
_symmetry.space_group_name_H-M   'P 1'
#
loop_
_entity.id
_entity.type
_entity.pdbx_description
1 polymer ?
#
loop_
_entity_poly.entity_id
_entity_poly.type
_entity_poly.pdbx_seq_one_letter_code
_entity_poly.pdbx_strand_id
1 'polypeptide(L)'
;MPPTPPILEFFDDPAAFLAAADAFLAADPVLVTVVSTVTQRCLLEGAAGGLARGTAPRWWLTVREGDEVVAVGMRTAPGGASPPYLTAMSDDAALALARALVERGEAITQVNGAVPACVVVAEETARLSGGTARVVEHTRLHLLEELREPPRPAGRPR
;
A
#
# COMPACT_ATOMS: atom_id res chain seq x y z
N MET A 1 1.41 26.33 16.27
CA MET A 1 0.69 25.12 16.71
C MET A 1 1.61 23.94 16.47
N PRO A 2 1.76 22.98 17.40
CA PRO A 2 2.36 21.70 17.04
C PRO A 2 1.49 21.03 15.94
N PRO A 3 2.09 20.27 15.02
CA PRO A 3 1.32 19.51 14.04
C PRO A 3 0.39 18.54 14.78
N THR A 4 -0.85 18.42 14.31
CA THR A 4 -1.79 17.42 14.82
C THR A 4 -1.22 16.04 14.53
N PRO A 5 -1.18 15.11 15.50
CA PRO A 5 -0.64 13.78 15.26
C PRO A 5 -1.48 13.06 14.19
N PRO A 6 -0.82 12.27 13.31
CA PRO A 6 -1.52 11.51 12.28
C PRO A 6 -2.42 10.44 12.91
N ILE A 7 -3.61 10.27 12.34
CA ILE A 7 -4.59 9.27 12.78
C ILE A 7 -4.52 8.08 11.83
N LEU A 8 -4.28 6.89 12.38
CA LEU A 8 -4.21 5.64 11.64
C LEU A 8 -5.50 4.85 11.82
N GLU A 9 -6.16 4.50 10.74
CA GLU A 9 -7.36 3.67 10.75
C GLU A 9 -7.13 2.40 9.94
N PHE A 10 -7.21 1.24 10.60
CA PHE A 10 -7.05 -0.06 9.97
C PHE A 10 -8.41 -0.69 9.66
N PHE A 11 -8.52 -1.29 8.48
CA PHE A 11 -9.73 -1.94 7.99
C PHE A 11 -9.44 -3.42 7.69
N ASP A 12 -10.42 -4.28 7.94
CA ASP A 12 -10.42 -5.69 7.54
C ASP A 12 -11.43 -6.01 6.42
N ASP A 13 -12.26 -5.03 6.07
CA ASP A 13 -13.21 -5.06 4.97
C ASP A 13 -12.76 -4.10 3.83
N PRO A 14 -12.54 -4.61 2.61
CA PRO A 14 -12.17 -3.76 1.47
C PRO A 14 -13.25 -2.72 1.13
N ALA A 15 -14.55 -3.01 1.36
CA ALA A 15 -15.61 -2.07 1.03
C ALA A 15 -15.60 -0.86 1.97
N ALA A 16 -15.46 -1.08 3.28
CA ALA A 16 -15.29 -0.02 4.27
C ALA A 16 -14.05 0.84 3.98
N PHE A 17 -12.92 0.22 3.62
CA PHE A 17 -11.72 0.96 3.24
C PHE A 17 -11.94 1.84 1.99
N LEU A 18 -12.57 1.30 0.94
CA LEU A 18 -12.85 2.08 -0.28
C LEU A 18 -13.73 3.29 0.03
N ALA A 19 -14.76 3.14 0.86
CA ALA A 19 -15.61 4.25 1.27
C ALA A 19 -14.83 5.32 2.05
N ALA A 20 -13.88 4.90 2.91
CA ALA A 20 -13.07 5.82 3.71
C ALA A 20 -11.96 6.53 2.91
N ALA A 21 -11.47 5.92 1.83
CA ALA A 21 -10.34 6.39 1.04
C ALA A 21 -10.73 7.01 -0.32
N ASP A 22 -12.02 7.04 -0.67
CA ASP A 22 -12.53 7.37 -2.01
C ASP A 22 -11.93 8.67 -2.60
N ALA A 23 -12.01 9.77 -1.85
CA ALA A 23 -11.48 11.07 -2.30
C ALA A 23 -9.97 11.03 -2.56
N PHE A 24 -9.21 10.33 -1.72
CA PHE A 24 -7.76 10.18 -1.88
C PHE A 24 -7.42 9.31 -3.11
N LEU A 25 -8.13 8.19 -3.29
CA LEU A 25 -7.91 7.29 -4.41
C LEU A 25 -8.28 7.93 -5.75
N ALA A 26 -9.28 8.81 -5.76
CA ALA A 26 -9.73 9.53 -6.94
C ALA A 26 -8.81 10.68 -7.35
N ALA A 27 -8.02 11.24 -6.42
CA ALA A 27 -7.21 12.44 -6.65
C ALA A 27 -6.06 12.20 -7.64
N ASP A 28 -5.33 11.10 -7.49
CA ASP A 28 -4.26 10.68 -8.42
C ASP A 28 -4.26 9.16 -8.61
N PRO A 29 -5.09 8.63 -9.54
CA PRO A 29 -5.22 7.20 -9.76
C PRO A 29 -3.92 6.49 -10.17
N VAL A 30 -2.97 7.22 -10.77
CA VAL A 30 -1.68 6.65 -11.23
C VAL A 30 -0.85 6.22 -10.03
N LEU A 31 -0.77 7.07 -9.00
CA LEU A 31 0.02 6.80 -7.80
C LEU A 31 -0.60 5.75 -6.87
N VAL A 32 -1.90 5.46 -7.02
CA VAL A 32 -2.63 4.50 -6.17
C VAL A 32 -3.09 3.25 -6.92
N THR A 33 -2.58 2.99 -8.13
CA THR A 33 -3.00 1.86 -8.97
C THR A 33 -2.94 0.52 -8.23
N VAL A 34 -1.85 0.24 -7.52
CA VAL A 34 -1.66 -1.01 -6.77
C VAL A 34 -2.72 -1.17 -5.69
N VAL A 35 -2.92 -0.14 -4.87
CA VAL A 35 -3.91 -0.17 -3.78
C VAL A 35 -5.32 -0.33 -4.35
N SER A 36 -5.67 0.44 -5.38
CA SER A 36 -7.01 0.43 -5.99
C SER A 36 -7.33 -0.93 -6.63
N THR A 37 -6.43 -1.44 -7.46
CA THR A 37 -6.67 -2.69 -8.23
C THR A 37 -6.70 -3.92 -7.34
N VAL A 38 -5.80 -4.02 -6.35
CA VAL A 38 -5.79 -5.15 -5.42
C VAL A 38 -7.01 -5.12 -4.52
N THR A 39 -7.42 -3.95 -4.04
CA THR A 39 -8.63 -3.81 -3.20
C THR A 39 -9.89 -4.19 -3.97
N GLN A 40 -10.03 -3.72 -5.21
CA GLN A 40 -11.13 -4.13 -6.10
C GLN A 40 -11.14 -5.65 -6.34
N ARG A 41 -9.97 -6.27 -6.53
CA ARG A 41 -9.86 -7.72 -6.66
C ARG A 41 -10.36 -8.44 -5.40
N CYS A 42 -9.95 -7.98 -4.21
CA CYS A 42 -10.43 -8.53 -2.95
C CYS A 42 -11.96 -8.37 -2.79
N LEU A 43 -12.53 -7.25 -3.22
CA LEU A 43 -13.99 -7.07 -3.18
C LEU A 43 -14.72 -8.11 -4.05
N LEU A 44 -14.22 -8.33 -5.27
CA LEU A 44 -14.79 -9.31 -6.21
C LEU A 44 -14.62 -10.76 -5.73
N GLU A 45 -13.44 -11.10 -5.19
CA GLU A 45 -13.18 -12.41 -4.58
C GLU A 45 -14.09 -12.66 -3.37
N GLY A 46 -14.36 -11.62 -2.56
CA GLY A 46 -15.30 -11.67 -1.44
C GLY A 46 -16.73 -11.94 -1.87
N ALA A 47 -17.21 -11.21 -2.87
CA ALA A 47 -18.54 -11.41 -3.45
C ALA A 47 -18.72 -12.81 -4.04
N ALA A 48 -17.66 -13.41 -4.60
CA ALA A 48 -17.66 -14.77 -5.11
C ALA A 48 -17.54 -15.86 -4.02
N GLY A 49 -17.53 -15.49 -2.74
CA GLY A 49 -17.36 -16.43 -1.61
C GLY A 49 -15.93 -16.97 -1.44
N GLY A 50 -14.98 -16.44 -2.21
CA GLY A 50 -13.60 -16.91 -2.32
C GLY A 50 -12.61 -16.19 -1.40
N LEU A 51 -13.02 -15.13 -0.71
CA LEU A 51 -12.15 -14.42 0.22
C LEU A 51 -12.01 -15.17 1.56
N ALA A 52 -11.52 -16.39 1.52
CA ALA A 52 -11.16 -17.11 2.74
C ALA A 52 -10.17 -16.26 3.55
N ARG A 53 -10.50 -16.00 4.82
CA ARG A 53 -9.53 -15.48 5.80
C ARG A 53 -8.52 -16.58 6.05
N GLY A 54 -7.48 -16.63 5.24
CA GLY A 54 -6.29 -17.42 5.56
C GLY A 54 -5.66 -16.93 6.86
N THR A 55 -4.64 -17.63 7.35
CA THR A 55 -3.91 -17.24 8.57
C THR A 55 -2.95 -16.06 8.36
N ALA A 56 -2.77 -15.60 7.11
CA ALA A 56 -1.92 -14.47 6.80
C ALA A 56 -2.60 -13.14 7.21
N PRO A 57 -1.84 -12.18 7.77
CA PRO A 57 -2.36 -10.85 8.06
C PRO A 57 -2.96 -10.19 6.82
N ARG A 58 -4.19 -9.69 6.95
CA ARG A 58 -4.89 -8.95 5.90
C ARG A 58 -5.51 -7.69 6.47
N TRP A 59 -5.08 -6.53 5.97
CA TRP A 59 -5.63 -5.24 6.36
C TRP A 59 -5.40 -4.17 5.30
N TRP A 60 -6.20 -3.12 5.39
CA TRP A 60 -6.01 -1.83 4.72
C TRP A 60 -5.83 -0.74 5.77
N LEU A 61 -5.28 0.39 5.36
CA LEU A 61 -4.96 1.51 6.21
C LEU A 61 -5.31 2.81 5.51
N THR A 62 -5.97 3.73 6.22
CA THR A 62 -5.90 5.16 5.90
C THR A 62 -5.08 5.89 6.96
N VAL A 63 -4.39 6.94 6.51
CA VAL A 63 -3.69 7.90 7.37
C VAL A 63 -4.36 9.24 7.19
N ARG A 64 -4.81 9.86 8.29
CA ARG A 64 -5.38 11.21 8.28
C ARG A 64 -4.50 12.21 9.00
N GLU A 65 -4.41 13.41 8.44
CA GLU A 65 -3.87 14.59 9.11
C GLU A 65 -4.98 15.64 9.17
N GLY A 66 -5.52 15.87 10.38
CA GLY A 66 -6.81 16.56 10.52
C GLY A 66 -7.95 15.71 9.96
N ASP A 67 -8.78 16.32 9.11
CA ASP A 67 -9.95 15.66 8.49
C ASP A 67 -9.64 15.03 7.12
N GLU A 68 -8.43 15.22 6.61
CA GLU A 68 -8.04 14.77 5.27
C GLU A 68 -7.28 13.44 5.32
N VAL A 69 -7.64 12.50 4.44
CA VAL A 69 -6.84 11.29 4.18
C VAL A 69 -5.66 11.70 3.31
N VAL A 70 -4.45 11.59 3.86
CA VAL A 70 -3.21 12.01 3.20
C VAL A 70 -2.39 10.83 2.66
N ALA A 71 -2.69 9.61 3.10
CA ALA A 71 -2.04 8.40 2.61
C ALA A 71 -2.91 7.17 2.85
N VAL A 72 -2.60 6.12 2.11
CA VAL A 72 -3.19 4.79 2.28
C VAL A 72 -2.12 3.71 2.24
N GLY A 73 -2.45 2.57 2.82
CA GLY A 73 -1.61 1.38 2.74
C GLY A 73 -2.44 0.11 2.78
N MET A 74 -1.82 -1.01 2.43
CA MET A 74 -2.47 -2.31 2.55
C MET A 74 -1.45 -3.42 2.76
N ARG A 75 -1.87 -4.49 3.41
CA ARG A 75 -1.19 -5.78 3.46
C ARG A 75 -2.21 -6.84 3.12
N THR A 76 -2.24 -7.29 1.86
CA THR A 76 -3.38 -8.06 1.32
C THR A 76 -3.00 -9.30 0.52
N ALA A 77 -1.71 -9.48 0.23
CA ALA A 77 -1.28 -10.61 -0.61
C ALA A 77 -1.51 -11.95 0.13
N PRO A 78 -2.06 -12.96 -0.56
CA PRO A 78 -2.30 -14.26 0.04
C PRO A 78 -0.97 -15.02 0.27
N GLY A 79 -0.68 -15.31 1.54
CA GLY A 79 0.43 -16.18 1.96
C GLY A 79 1.68 -15.46 2.48
N GLY A 80 2.38 -16.13 3.41
CA GLY A 80 3.72 -15.76 3.88
C GLY A 80 3.88 -14.40 4.56
N ALA A 81 5.14 -13.97 4.68
CA ALA A 81 5.53 -12.65 5.18
C ALA A 81 5.36 -11.57 4.10
N SER A 82 4.13 -11.40 3.57
CA SER A 82 3.85 -10.38 2.56
C SER A 82 4.18 -8.97 3.11
N PRO A 83 4.95 -8.14 2.39
CA PRO A 83 5.21 -6.78 2.80
C PRO A 83 3.94 -5.91 2.67
N PRO A 84 3.68 -4.98 3.60
CA PRO A 84 2.74 -3.91 3.35
C PRO A 84 3.19 -3.07 2.15
N TYR A 85 2.22 -2.59 1.38
CA TYR A 85 2.38 -1.59 0.33
C TYR A 85 1.89 -0.23 0.83
N LEU A 86 2.73 0.79 0.78
CA LEU A 86 2.46 2.12 1.35
C LEU A 86 2.56 3.22 0.28
N THR A 87 1.60 4.15 0.25
CA THR A 87 1.75 5.39 -0.51
C THR A 87 2.67 6.37 0.21
N ALA A 88 3.00 7.49 -0.44
CA ALA A 88 3.73 8.57 0.20
C ALA A 88 2.95 9.11 1.41
N MET A 89 3.66 9.43 2.49
CA MET A 89 3.15 10.06 3.71
C MET A 89 4.28 10.85 4.38
N SER A 90 3.95 11.67 5.37
CA SER A 90 4.94 12.37 6.20
C SER A 90 5.79 11.39 7.03
N ASP A 91 6.99 11.80 7.43
CA ASP A 91 7.84 11.00 8.31
C ASP A 91 7.15 10.72 9.65
N ASP A 92 6.40 11.69 10.19
CA ASP A 92 5.61 11.52 11.42
C ASP A 92 4.54 10.44 11.27
N ALA A 93 3.83 10.40 10.13
CA ALA A 93 2.88 9.34 9.81
C ALA A 93 3.54 7.98 9.65
N ALA A 94 4.69 7.92 8.97
CA ALA A 94 5.45 6.69 8.79
C ALA A 94 5.98 6.15 10.14
N LEU A 95 6.48 7.01 11.02
CA LEU A 95 6.92 6.64 12.37
C LEU A 95 5.75 6.17 13.24
N ALA A 96 4.60 6.85 13.17
CA ALA A 96 3.39 6.41 13.87
C ALA A 96 2.93 5.03 13.38
N LEU A 97 2.97 4.80 12.06
CA LEU A 97 2.62 3.52 11.47
C LEU A 97 3.56 2.40 11.91
N ALA A 98 4.87 2.64 11.90
CA ALA A 98 5.85 1.66 12.34
C ALA A 98 5.61 1.19 13.78
N ARG A 99 5.34 2.12 14.70
CA ARG A 99 4.98 1.81 16.09
C ARG A 99 3.69 1.01 16.18
N ALA A 100 2.64 1.46 15.48
CA ALA A 100 1.36 0.76 15.46
C ALA A 100 1.48 -0.68 14.94
N LEU A 101 2.30 -0.93 13.92
CA LEU A 101 2.53 -2.28 13.40
C LEU A 101 3.23 -3.18 14.42
N VAL A 102 4.26 -2.68 15.11
CA VAL A 102 4.95 -3.43 16.17
C VAL A 102 4.03 -3.70 17.36
N GLU A 103 3.27 -2.71 17.81
CA GLU A 103 2.29 -2.85 18.91
C GLU A 103 1.20 -3.87 18.60
N ARG A 104 0.79 -3.97 17.33
CA ARG A 104 -0.15 -4.99 16.84
C ARG A 104 0.46 -6.40 16.72
N GLY A 105 1.77 -6.54 16.96
CA GLY A 105 2.50 -7.80 16.81
C GLY A 105 2.74 -8.20 15.35
N GLU A 106 2.70 -7.25 14.41
CA GLU A 106 2.94 -7.51 13.00
C GLU A 106 4.42 -7.84 12.76
N ALA A 107 4.70 -9.03 12.21
CA ALA A 107 6.03 -9.39 11.75
C ALA A 107 6.32 -8.71 10.39
N ILE A 108 6.89 -7.50 10.44
CA ILE A 108 7.30 -6.72 9.28
C ILE A 108 8.77 -6.99 9.00
N THR A 109 9.05 -7.79 7.95
CA THR A 109 10.42 -8.08 7.49
C THR A 109 10.78 -7.33 6.20
N GLN A 110 9.77 -6.80 5.51
CA GLN A 110 9.88 -6.07 4.26
C GLN A 110 8.74 -5.06 4.17
N VAL A 111 8.94 -3.97 3.42
CA VAL A 111 7.94 -2.93 3.11
C VAL A 111 8.13 -2.54 1.65
N ASN A 112 7.03 -2.26 0.94
CA ASN A 112 7.04 -1.85 -0.48
C ASN A 112 6.19 -0.58 -0.67
N GLY A 113 6.40 0.15 -1.76
CA GLY A 113 5.65 1.36 -2.10
C GLY A 113 6.53 2.60 -2.25
N ALA A 114 6.05 3.75 -1.79
CA ALA A 114 6.74 5.03 -1.90
C ALA A 114 7.99 5.05 -1.00
N VAL A 115 9.17 5.16 -1.64
CA VAL A 115 10.48 5.01 -0.98
C VAL A 115 10.63 5.84 0.30
N PRO A 116 10.28 7.15 0.37
CA PRO A 116 10.45 7.92 1.61
C PRO A 116 9.71 7.30 2.80
N ALA A 117 8.44 6.93 2.62
CA ALA A 117 7.64 6.28 3.66
C ALA A 117 8.17 4.88 4.00
N CYS A 118 8.54 4.10 2.98
CA CYS A 118 9.04 2.73 3.18
C CYS A 118 10.34 2.71 3.97
N VAL A 119 11.27 3.64 3.73
CA VAL A 119 12.53 3.73 4.47
C VAL A 119 12.26 3.99 5.94
N VAL A 120 11.45 5.00 6.26
CA VAL A 120 11.13 5.34 7.66
C VAL A 120 10.44 4.18 8.37
N VAL A 121 9.44 3.55 7.74
CA VAL A 121 8.75 2.39 8.34
C VAL A 121 9.70 1.21 8.52
N ALA A 122 10.52 0.88 7.52
CA ALA A 122 11.44 -0.25 7.59
C ALA A 122 12.51 -0.05 8.66
N GLU A 123 13.11 1.14 8.75
CA GLU A 123 14.13 1.46 9.74
C GLU A 123 13.55 1.44 11.16
N GLU A 124 12.38 2.04 11.37
CA GLU A 124 11.80 2.13 12.71
C GLU A 124 11.27 0.76 13.20
N THR A 125 10.59 0.00 12.34
CA THR A 125 10.16 -1.37 12.67
C THR A 125 11.36 -2.27 12.98
N ALA A 126 12.44 -2.16 12.20
CA ALA A 126 13.68 -2.89 12.45
C ALA A 126 14.31 -2.47 13.78
N ARG A 127 14.45 -1.17 14.06
CA ARG A 127 15.02 -0.65 15.31
C ARG A 127 14.24 -1.15 16.54
N LEU A 128 12.90 -1.08 16.50
CA LEU A 128 12.02 -1.57 17.57
C LEU A 128 12.12 -3.09 17.76
N SER A 129 12.45 -3.83 16.70
CA SER A 129 12.63 -5.28 16.73
C SER A 129 14.08 -5.74 16.94
N GLY A 130 15.02 -4.82 17.19
CA GLY A 130 16.44 -5.12 17.40
C GLY A 130 17.24 -5.46 16.13
N GLY A 131 16.75 -5.06 14.95
CA GLY A 131 17.35 -5.31 13.64
C GLY A 131 17.81 -4.04 12.92
N THR A 132 18.11 -4.19 11.63
CA THR A 132 18.45 -3.11 10.70
C THR A 132 17.70 -3.28 9.38
N ALA A 133 17.46 -2.17 8.67
CA ALA A 133 16.84 -2.18 7.35
C ALA A 133 17.88 -1.90 6.26
N ARG A 134 17.66 -2.46 5.07
CA ARG A 134 18.42 -2.15 3.85
C ARG A 134 17.52 -2.25 2.64
N VAL A 135 17.79 -1.44 1.62
CA VAL A 135 17.12 -1.58 0.33
C VAL A 135 17.63 -2.84 -0.36
N VAL A 136 16.71 -3.67 -0.83
CA VAL A 136 17.02 -4.92 -1.56
C VAL A 136 16.61 -4.87 -3.03
N GLU A 137 15.68 -3.97 -3.37
CA GLU A 137 15.12 -3.85 -4.71
C GLU A 137 14.65 -2.41 -4.95
N HIS A 138 14.80 -1.96 -6.21
CA HIS A 138 14.19 -0.72 -6.69
C HIS A 138 13.19 -1.06 -7.79
N THR A 139 11.93 -0.72 -7.56
CA THR A 139 10.88 -0.79 -8.57
C THR A 139 10.56 0.60 -9.09
N ARG A 140 10.02 0.69 -10.31
CA ARG A 140 9.57 1.94 -10.93
C ARG A 140 8.18 1.77 -11.51
N LEU A 141 7.37 2.80 -11.35
CA LEU A 141 6.10 2.92 -12.06
C LEU A 141 6.36 3.54 -13.43
N HIS A 142 5.83 2.91 -14.47
CA HIS A 142 5.86 3.42 -15.84
C HIS A 142 4.43 3.75 -16.26
N LEU A 143 4.20 4.99 -16.66
CA LEU A 143 2.96 5.43 -17.26
C LEU A 143 3.12 5.47 -18.78
N LEU A 144 2.24 4.76 -19.49
CA LEU A 144 2.13 4.87 -20.94
C LEU A 144 1.22 6.04 -21.27
N GLU A 145 1.79 7.15 -21.75
CA GLU A 145 1.03 8.33 -22.18
C GLU A 145 0.49 8.16 -23.60
N GLU A 146 1.36 7.77 -24.53
CA GLU A 146 1.02 7.63 -25.95
C GLU A 146 1.55 6.28 -26.47
N LEU A 147 0.64 5.45 -27.02
CA LEU A 147 1.02 4.25 -27.76
C LEU A 147 1.25 4.62 -29.22
N ARG A 148 2.49 4.47 -29.70
CA ARG A 148 2.82 4.61 -31.13
C ARG A 148 2.89 3.25 -31.79
N GLU A 149 1.90 2.97 -32.63
CA GLU A 149 1.86 1.73 -33.41
C GLU A 149 3.07 1.65 -34.35
N PRO A 150 3.82 0.54 -34.35
CA PRO A 150 4.92 0.37 -35.29
C PRO A 150 4.37 0.26 -36.72
N PRO A 151 5.14 0.68 -37.74
CA PRO A 151 4.74 0.46 -39.13
C PRO A 151 4.59 -1.05 -39.40
N ARG A 152 3.53 -1.42 -40.13
CA ARG A 152 3.32 -2.84 -40.48
C ARG A 152 4.49 -3.33 -41.34
N PRO A 153 5.16 -4.43 -40.97
CA PRO A 153 6.22 -5.00 -41.80
C PRO A 153 5.66 -5.44 -43.15
N ALA A 154 6.47 -5.33 -44.21
CA ALA A 154 6.09 -5.81 -45.53
C ALA A 154 5.95 -7.34 -45.53
N GLY A 155 4.83 -7.85 -46.03
CA GLY A 155 4.54 -9.28 -46.15
C GLY A 155 3.20 -9.69 -45.55
N ARG A 156 2.83 -10.97 -45.72
CA ARG A 156 1.68 -11.61 -45.05
C ARG A 156 2.17 -12.86 -44.32
N PRO A 157 1.62 -13.19 -43.13
CA PRO A 157 1.93 -14.46 -42.47
C PRO A 157 1.58 -15.62 -43.40
N ARG A 158 2.44 -16.64 -43.44
CA ARG A 158 2.24 -17.87 -44.22
C ARG A 158 1.29 -18.81 -43.50
#